data_AF-A0A812TPZ6-F1
#
_entry.id   AF-A0A812TPZ6-F1
#
_cell.length_a   1.000
_cell.length_b   1.000
_cell.length_c   1.000
_cell.angle_alpha   90.00
_cell.angle_beta   90.00
_cell.angle_gamma   90.00
#
_symmetry.space_group_name_H-M   'P 1'
#
loop_
_entity.id
_entity.type
_entity.pdbx_description
1 polymer ?
#
loop_
_entity_poly.entity_id
_entity_poly.type
_entity_poly.pdbx_seq_one_letter_code
_entity_poly.pdbx_strand_id
1 'polypeptide(L)'
;NFIPFDSDKVCMGWTWYLGDDMIFFIVGIAIIPIFHRAKLLGWFLLLSLTGISLGVTAFLITKYHLSAYIFDQHYAEYSYYAYSKPYTRAPAYFVGVAAAWVLQTMEERGITRESQIFGRKQALATTAAALLAGGVLCLIVFIPSTDFGTSRNSWNNFESVLLLDFGRFFWALSWAVITLLCYY
;
A
#
# COMPACT_ATOMS: atom_id res chain seq x y z
N ASN A 1 4.61 -9.39 -16.37
CA ASN A 1 4.22 -9.49 -14.93
C ASN A 1 2.87 -10.14 -14.66
N PHE A 2 1.90 -10.18 -15.60
CA PHE A 2 0.61 -10.85 -15.34
C PHE A 2 0.66 -12.39 -15.38
N ILE A 3 1.58 -12.96 -16.16
CA ILE A 3 1.84 -14.40 -16.22
C ILE A 3 2.93 -14.73 -15.19
N PRO A 4 2.88 -15.88 -14.50
CA PRO A 4 3.94 -16.31 -13.59
C PRO A 4 5.31 -16.17 -14.25
N PHE A 5 6.20 -15.45 -13.56
CA PHE A 5 7.46 -14.98 -14.09
C PHE A 5 8.55 -15.41 -13.13
N ASP A 6 9.55 -16.07 -13.67
CA ASP A 6 10.69 -16.58 -12.91
C ASP A 6 11.83 -15.57 -13.07
N SER A 7 12.09 -14.80 -12.00
CA SER A 7 13.10 -13.75 -11.99
C SER A 7 14.51 -14.27 -12.26
N ASP A 8 14.75 -15.57 -12.03
CA ASP A 8 16.05 -16.21 -12.26
C ASP A 8 16.29 -16.55 -13.74
N LYS A 9 15.25 -16.49 -14.58
CA LYS A 9 15.30 -16.81 -16.02
C LYS A 9 15.39 -15.58 -16.92
N VAL A 10 15.59 -14.40 -16.35
CA VAL A 10 15.62 -13.13 -17.10
C VAL A 10 16.86 -12.30 -16.85
N CYS A 11 17.34 -11.63 -17.91
CA CYS A 11 18.59 -10.87 -17.87
C CYS A 11 18.53 -9.61 -16.98
N MET A 12 17.34 -9.04 -16.76
CA MET A 12 17.13 -7.83 -15.95
C MET A 12 15.94 -8.01 -15.01
N GLY A 13 15.96 -9.08 -14.23
CA GLY A 13 14.90 -9.41 -13.26
C GLY A 13 14.53 -8.23 -12.38
N TRP A 14 15.51 -7.47 -11.88
CA TRP A 14 15.28 -6.31 -11.01
C TRP A 14 14.37 -5.23 -11.63
N THR A 15 14.21 -5.14 -12.94
CA THR A 15 13.33 -4.14 -13.57
C THR A 15 11.84 -4.50 -13.53
N TRP A 16 11.47 -5.64 -12.93
CA TRP A 16 10.09 -6.09 -12.82
C TRP A 16 9.16 -5.02 -12.22
N TYR A 17 9.63 -4.27 -11.21
CA TYR A 17 8.84 -3.23 -10.55
C TYR A 17 8.52 -2.05 -11.48
N LEU A 18 9.39 -1.74 -12.44
CA LEU A 18 9.16 -0.65 -13.40
C LEU A 18 7.96 -0.96 -14.30
N GLY A 19 7.81 -2.22 -14.69
CA GLY A 19 6.65 -2.68 -15.45
C GLY A 19 5.35 -2.54 -14.65
N ASP A 20 5.38 -2.83 -13.36
CA ASP A 20 4.23 -2.66 -12.47
C ASP A 20 3.85 -1.18 -12.32
N ASP A 21 4.83 -0.31 -12.11
CA ASP A 21 4.61 1.14 -11.99
C ASP A 21 3.98 1.74 -13.25
N MET A 22 4.40 1.29 -14.44
CA MET A 22 3.78 1.74 -15.70
C MET A 22 2.33 1.31 -15.82
N ILE A 23 1.98 0.09 -15.38
CA ILE A 23 0.60 -0.39 -15.36
C ILE A 23 -0.23 0.50 -14.42
N PHE A 24 0.29 0.79 -13.22
CA PHE A 24 -0.41 1.65 -12.25
C PHE A 24 -0.60 3.06 -12.77
N PHE A 25 0.40 3.62 -13.46
CA PHE A 25 0.33 4.94 -14.08
C PHE A 25 -0.75 5.01 -15.16
N ILE A 26 -0.83 4.02 -16.04
CA ILE A 26 -1.87 3.94 -17.09
C ILE A 26 -3.26 3.87 -16.44
N VAL A 27 -3.42 3.03 -15.42
CA VAL A 27 -4.69 2.91 -14.67
C VAL A 27 -5.04 4.23 -13.98
N GLY A 28 -4.06 4.88 -13.34
CA GLY A 28 -4.23 6.18 -12.69
C GLY A 28 -4.72 7.26 -13.65
N ILE A 29 -4.06 7.40 -14.81
CA ILE A 29 -4.47 8.34 -15.86
C ILE A 29 -5.91 8.06 -16.32
N ALA A 30 -6.30 6.80 -16.48
CA ALA A 30 -7.66 6.46 -16.91
C ALA A 30 -8.73 6.84 -15.88
N ILE A 31 -8.41 6.76 -14.58
CA ILE A 31 -9.37 7.03 -13.49
C ILE A 31 -9.53 8.54 -13.24
N ILE A 32 -8.49 9.36 -13.45
CA ILE A 32 -8.51 10.81 -13.17
C ILE A 32 -9.69 11.55 -13.87
N PRO A 33 -9.93 11.41 -15.19
CA PRO A 33 -11.06 12.06 -15.85
C PRO A 33 -12.42 11.66 -15.27
N ILE A 34 -12.56 10.40 -14.84
CA ILE A 34 -13.79 9.88 -14.23
C ILE A 34 -14.02 10.57 -12.88
N PHE A 35 -12.98 10.70 -12.06
CA PHE A 35 -13.05 11.41 -10.78
C PHE A 35 -13.49 12.87 -10.96
N HIS A 36 -12.94 13.59 -11.94
CA HIS A 36 -13.33 14.98 -12.21
C HIS A 36 -14.76 15.12 -12.72
N ARG A 37 -15.29 14.15 -13.48
CA ARG A 37 -16.68 14.18 -13.97
C ARG A 37 -17.68 13.73 -12.90
N ALA A 38 -17.32 12.72 -12.11
CA ALA A 38 -18.16 12.10 -11.11
C ALA A 38 -17.32 11.59 -9.93
N LYS A 39 -17.09 12.45 -8.94
CA LYS A 39 -16.23 12.15 -7.76
C LYS A 39 -16.61 10.84 -7.07
N LEU A 40 -17.90 10.58 -6.89
CA LEU A 40 -18.40 9.34 -6.26
C LEU A 40 -18.02 8.11 -7.08
N LEU A 41 -18.12 8.17 -8.41
CA LEU A 41 -17.74 7.08 -9.29
C LEU A 41 -16.23 6.86 -9.28
N GLY A 42 -15.43 7.93 -9.28
CA GLY A 42 -13.97 7.84 -9.16
C GLY A 42 -13.54 7.15 -7.85
N TRP A 43 -14.12 7.56 -6.71
CA TRP A 43 -13.89 6.90 -5.42
C TRP A 43 -14.35 5.46 -5.42
N PHE A 44 -15.53 5.16 -5.95
CA PHE A 44 -16.03 3.79 -6.04
C PHE A 44 -15.09 2.90 -6.85
N LEU A 45 -14.59 3.35 -7.99
CA LEU A 45 -13.63 2.60 -8.81
C LEU A 45 -12.31 2.38 -8.07
N LEU A 46 -11.74 3.43 -7.46
CA LEU A 46 -10.48 3.32 -6.72
C LEU A 46 -10.59 2.34 -5.56
N LEU A 47 -11.65 2.43 -4.76
CA LEU A 47 -11.91 1.54 -3.62
C LEU A 47 -12.19 0.11 -4.08
N SER A 48 -12.93 -0.07 -5.18
CA SER A 48 -13.21 -1.40 -5.74
C SER A 48 -11.93 -2.08 -6.22
N LEU A 49 -11.07 -1.38 -6.97
CA LEU A 49 -9.79 -1.90 -7.43
C LEU A 49 -8.86 -2.24 -6.27
N THR A 50 -8.83 -1.39 -5.24
CA THR A 50 -8.08 -1.63 -3.99
C THR A 50 -8.60 -2.89 -3.31
N GLY A 51 -9.92 -3.02 -3.11
CA GLY A 51 -10.53 -4.17 -2.45
C GLY A 51 -10.34 -5.48 -3.20
N ILE A 52 -10.46 -5.47 -4.53
CA ILE A 52 -10.18 -6.64 -5.37
C ILE A 52 -8.71 -7.05 -5.23
N SER A 53 -7.80 -6.09 -5.27
CA SER A 53 -6.36 -6.34 -5.15
C SER A 53 -5.99 -6.96 -3.79
N LEU A 54 -6.50 -6.40 -2.69
CA LEU A 54 -6.33 -6.97 -1.34
C LEU A 54 -6.95 -8.37 -1.27
N GLY A 55 -8.18 -8.55 -1.75
CA GLY A 55 -8.87 -9.85 -1.75
C GLY A 55 -8.11 -10.94 -2.52
N VAL A 56 -7.58 -10.63 -3.71
CA VAL A 56 -6.76 -11.55 -4.50
C VAL A 56 -5.46 -11.88 -3.76
N THR A 57 -4.83 -10.89 -3.14
CA THR A 57 -3.57 -11.09 -2.40
C THR A 57 -3.77 -11.96 -1.17
N ALA A 58 -4.79 -11.69 -0.37
CA ALA A 58 -5.18 -12.53 0.76
C ALA A 58 -5.50 -13.96 0.33
N PHE A 59 -6.21 -14.15 -0.78
CA PHE A 59 -6.47 -15.47 -1.35
C PHE A 59 -5.18 -16.21 -1.74
N LEU A 60 -4.23 -15.52 -2.38
CA LEU A 60 -2.96 -16.14 -2.78
C LEU A 60 -2.10 -16.52 -1.57
N ILE A 61 -2.01 -15.65 -0.56
CA ILE A 61 -1.26 -15.93 0.67
C ILE A 61 -1.84 -17.14 1.40
N THR A 62 -3.16 -17.22 1.52
CA THR A 62 -3.83 -18.33 2.21
C THR A 62 -3.76 -19.64 1.43
N LYS A 63 -3.87 -19.60 0.10
CA LYS A 63 -3.83 -20.79 -0.76
C LYS A 63 -2.44 -21.42 -0.84
N TYR A 64 -1.39 -20.60 -0.88
CA TYR A 64 -0.01 -21.06 -1.05
C TYR A 64 0.80 -21.03 0.24
N HIS A 65 0.17 -20.76 1.40
CA HIS A 65 0.85 -20.67 2.71
C HIS A 65 2.12 -19.81 2.69
N LEU A 66 1.99 -18.62 2.09
CA LEU A 66 3.13 -17.74 1.86
C LEU A 66 3.60 -17.10 3.18
N SER A 67 4.92 -16.98 3.34
CA SER A 67 5.56 -16.47 4.55
C SER A 67 6.36 -15.19 4.27
N ALA A 68 6.51 -14.36 5.32
CA ALA A 68 7.34 -13.16 5.30
C ALA A 68 8.84 -13.45 5.48
N TYR A 69 9.19 -14.65 5.93
CA TYR A 69 10.58 -15.04 6.14
C TYR A 69 11.35 -15.18 4.83
N ILE A 70 12.38 -14.34 4.64
CA ILE A 70 13.07 -14.12 3.35
C ILE A 70 14.07 -15.24 3.00
N PHE A 71 14.61 -15.96 3.99
CA PHE A 71 15.73 -16.91 3.79
C PHE A 71 15.28 -18.36 3.55
N ASP A 72 14.13 -18.56 2.89
CA ASP A 72 13.57 -19.88 2.62
C ASP A 72 12.84 -19.97 1.27
N GLN A 73 12.51 -21.19 0.86
CA GLN A 73 11.67 -21.49 -0.31
C GLN A 73 10.30 -20.82 -0.25
N HIS A 74 9.72 -20.65 0.94
CA HIS A 74 8.47 -19.92 1.14
C HIS A 74 8.54 -18.47 0.61
N TYR A 75 9.71 -17.82 0.68
CA TYR A 75 9.90 -16.50 0.08
C TYR A 75 10.01 -16.56 -1.44
N ALA A 76 10.64 -17.59 -2.00
CA ALA A 76 10.69 -17.78 -3.46
C ALA A 76 9.28 -17.98 -4.02
N GLU A 77 8.46 -18.78 -3.35
CA GLU A 77 7.04 -18.95 -3.69
C GLU A 77 6.26 -17.65 -3.50
N TYR A 78 6.50 -16.92 -2.41
CA TYR A 78 5.89 -15.61 -2.22
C TYR A 78 6.24 -14.65 -3.35
N SER A 79 7.52 -14.63 -3.74
CA SER A 79 8.05 -13.82 -4.82
C SER A 79 7.33 -14.13 -6.14
N TYR A 80 7.21 -15.42 -6.43
CA TYR A 80 6.66 -15.95 -7.66
C TYR A 80 5.14 -15.78 -7.78
N TYR A 81 4.38 -16.11 -6.73
CA TYR A 81 2.92 -16.12 -6.75
C TYR A 81 2.30 -14.76 -6.44
N ALA A 82 2.92 -13.96 -5.56
CA ALA A 82 2.32 -12.73 -5.05
C ALA A 82 3.18 -11.48 -5.25
N TYR A 83 4.44 -11.46 -4.76
CA TYR A 83 5.24 -10.23 -4.63
C TYR A 83 5.50 -9.50 -5.95
N SER A 84 5.76 -10.25 -7.03
CA SER A 84 6.12 -9.75 -8.37
C SER A 84 4.92 -9.37 -9.24
N LYS A 85 3.71 -9.42 -8.67
CA LYS A 85 2.47 -9.28 -9.42
C LYS A 85 1.91 -7.87 -9.23
N PRO A 86 1.51 -7.17 -10.31
CA PRO A 86 1.03 -5.80 -10.20
C PRO A 86 -0.23 -5.72 -9.35
N TYR A 87 -1.13 -6.71 -9.49
CA TYR A 87 -2.40 -6.77 -8.79
C TYR A 87 -2.30 -7.05 -7.28
N THR A 88 -1.11 -7.31 -6.71
CA THR A 88 -0.91 -7.44 -5.25
C THR A 88 -0.25 -6.22 -4.63
N ARG A 89 0.18 -5.26 -5.47
CA ARG A 89 0.92 -4.06 -5.05
C ARG A 89 0.18 -2.76 -5.33
N ALA A 90 -0.80 -2.79 -6.24
CA ALA A 90 -1.65 -1.67 -6.60
C ALA A 90 -2.27 -0.88 -5.41
N PRO A 91 -2.64 -1.47 -4.25
CA PRO A 91 -3.27 -0.74 -3.16
C PRO A 91 -2.41 0.40 -2.63
N ALA A 92 -1.10 0.19 -2.51
CA ALA A 92 -0.17 1.22 -2.06
C ALA A 92 -0.09 2.40 -3.04
N TYR A 93 -0.16 2.13 -4.35
CA TYR A 93 -0.23 3.16 -5.38
C TYR A 93 -1.55 3.94 -5.29
N PHE A 94 -2.67 3.24 -5.13
CA PHE A 94 -3.99 3.86 -5.01
C PHE A 94 -4.15 4.72 -3.75
N VAL A 95 -3.44 4.42 -2.66
CA VAL A 95 -3.35 5.32 -1.50
C VAL A 95 -2.76 6.68 -1.89
N GLY A 96 -1.72 6.69 -2.74
CA GLY A 96 -1.15 7.95 -3.26
C GLY A 96 -2.14 8.75 -4.10
N VAL A 97 -2.89 8.07 -4.98
CA VAL A 97 -3.97 8.70 -5.77
C VAL A 97 -5.07 9.26 -4.85
N ALA A 98 -5.49 8.49 -3.85
CA ALA A 98 -6.48 8.90 -2.86
C ALA A 98 -6.00 10.13 -2.07
N ALA A 99 -4.74 10.16 -1.64
CA ALA A 99 -4.16 11.29 -0.93
C ALA A 99 -4.19 12.58 -1.77
N ALA A 100 -3.87 12.48 -3.06
CA ALA A 100 -3.96 13.61 -3.99
C ALA A 100 -5.40 14.13 -4.15
N TRP A 101 -6.39 13.23 -4.24
CA TRP A 101 -7.80 13.63 -4.32
C TRP A 101 -8.34 14.23 -3.02
N VAL A 102 -7.88 13.73 -1.87
CA VAL A 102 -8.19 14.32 -0.56
C VAL A 102 -7.63 15.74 -0.50
N LEU A 103 -6.37 15.94 -0.88
CA LEU A 103 -5.73 17.25 -0.93
C LEU A 103 -6.51 18.21 -1.84
N GLN A 104 -6.82 17.80 -3.08
CA GLN A 104 -7.60 18.60 -4.01
C GLN A 104 -8.98 18.97 -3.43
N THR A 105 -9.66 18.03 -2.77
CA THR A 105 -10.97 18.29 -2.16
C THR A 105 -10.87 19.25 -0.98
N MET A 106 -9.77 19.24 -0.23
CA MET A 106 -9.52 20.19 0.85
C MET A 106 -9.25 21.60 0.31
N GLU A 107 -8.44 21.72 -0.74
CA GLU A 107 -8.17 22.99 -1.41
C GLU A 107 -9.43 23.60 -2.05
N GLU A 108 -10.26 22.78 -2.71
CA GLU A 108 -11.55 23.22 -3.26
C GLU A 108 -12.53 23.71 -2.17
N ARG A 109 -12.39 23.24 -0.93
CA ARG A 109 -13.17 23.72 0.24
C ARG A 109 -12.57 24.98 0.87
N GLY A 110 -11.48 25.51 0.32
CA GLY A 110 -10.78 26.68 0.84
C GLY A 110 -9.86 26.37 2.03
N ILE A 111 -9.54 25.10 2.29
CA ILE A 111 -8.52 24.71 3.27
C ILE A 111 -7.18 24.66 2.53
N THR A 112 -6.49 25.78 2.53
CA THR A 112 -5.14 25.93 1.97
C THR A 112 -4.13 26.01 3.11
N ARG A 113 -2.84 25.94 2.76
CA ARG A 113 -1.73 26.11 3.71
C ARG A 113 -1.81 27.43 4.48
N GLU A 114 -2.30 28.50 3.84
CA GLU A 114 -2.37 29.84 4.42
C GLU A 114 -3.62 30.07 5.28
N SER A 115 -4.70 29.33 5.02
CA SER A 115 -5.97 29.49 5.72
C SER A 115 -6.06 28.68 7.02
N GLN A 116 -5.04 27.88 7.37
CA GLN A 116 -5.05 27.05 8.56
C GLN A 116 -4.78 27.87 9.82
N ILE A 117 -5.78 27.92 10.70
CA ILE A 117 -5.65 28.46 12.05
C ILE A 117 -5.08 27.35 12.93
N PHE A 118 -3.92 27.56 13.56
CA PHE A 118 -3.31 26.63 14.50
C PHE A 118 -3.89 26.79 15.91
N GLY A 119 -4.96 26.06 16.22
CA GLY A 119 -5.49 25.92 17.57
C GLY A 119 -4.85 24.77 18.34
N ARG A 120 -4.85 24.83 19.68
CA ARG A 120 -4.32 23.76 20.56
C ARG A 120 -4.95 22.38 20.29
N LYS A 121 -6.23 22.34 19.89
CA LYS A 121 -6.93 21.10 19.52
C LYS A 121 -6.40 20.51 18.20
N GLN A 122 -6.12 21.34 17.20
CA GLN A 122 -5.56 20.89 15.92
C GLN A 122 -4.11 20.44 16.10
N ALA A 123 -3.31 21.17 16.87
CA ALA A 123 -1.94 20.76 17.20
C ALA A 123 -1.92 19.38 17.89
N LEU A 124 -2.84 19.13 18.83
CA LEU A 124 -2.98 17.82 19.46
C LEU A 124 -3.40 16.73 18.47
N ALA A 125 -4.38 17.01 17.61
CA ALA A 125 -4.86 16.06 16.60
C ALA A 125 -3.77 15.70 15.57
N THR A 126 -3.04 16.69 15.07
CA THR A 126 -1.91 16.51 14.14
C THR A 126 -0.79 15.70 14.79
N THR A 127 -0.44 16.01 16.05
CA THR A 127 0.59 15.27 16.78
C THR A 127 0.16 13.82 17.01
N ALA A 128 -1.09 13.59 17.41
CA ALA A 128 -1.63 12.25 17.59
C ALA A 128 -1.63 11.45 16.27
N ALA A 129 -2.05 12.07 15.16
CA ALA A 129 -2.02 11.43 13.84
C ALA A 129 -0.60 11.07 13.40
N ALA A 130 0.38 11.96 13.61
CA ALA A 130 1.78 11.68 13.30
C ALA A 130 2.36 10.55 14.17
N LEU A 131 2.06 10.53 15.47
CA LEU A 131 2.49 9.47 16.38
C LEU A 131 1.86 8.11 16.02
N LEU A 132 0.57 8.09 15.66
CA LEU A 132 -0.10 6.88 15.20
C LEU A 132 0.51 6.36 13.89
N ALA A 133 0.72 7.23 12.90
CA ALA A 133 1.37 6.87 11.65
C ALA A 133 2.79 6.34 11.87
N GLY A 134 3.59 7.02 12.69
CA GLY A 134 4.93 6.59 13.09
C GLY A 134 4.92 5.26 13.83
N GLY A 135 3.97 5.05 14.75
CA GLY A 135 3.79 3.79 15.47
C GLY A 135 3.47 2.62 14.54
N VAL A 136 2.58 2.83 13.56
CA VAL A 136 2.25 1.83 12.53
C VAL A 136 3.48 1.51 11.65
N LEU A 137 4.25 2.52 11.24
CA LEU A 137 5.49 2.31 10.46
C LEU A 137 6.52 1.48 11.25
N CYS A 138 6.75 1.84 12.52
CA CYS A 138 7.62 1.07 13.40
C CYS A 138 7.12 -0.36 13.56
N LEU A 139 5.82 -0.56 13.78
CA LEU A 139 5.22 -1.89 13.90
C LEU A 139 5.48 -2.72 12.64
N ILE A 140 5.19 -2.19 11.44
CA ILE A 140 5.41 -2.91 10.17
C ILE A 140 6.88 -3.29 9.96
N VAL A 141 7.82 -2.44 10.39
CA VAL A 141 9.27 -2.70 10.27
C VAL A 141 9.75 -3.77 11.24
N PHE A 142 9.28 -3.73 12.49
CA PHE A 142 9.81 -4.58 13.55
C PHE A 142 9.00 -5.86 13.77
N ILE A 143 7.73 -5.92 13.41
CA ILE A 143 6.91 -7.12 13.56
C ILE A 143 7.48 -8.36 12.86
N PRO A 144 8.09 -8.28 11.65
CA PRO A 144 8.63 -9.45 10.98
C PRO A 144 9.70 -10.13 11.82
N SER A 145 10.44 -9.41 12.68
CA SER A 145 11.49 -9.98 13.55
C SER A 145 10.98 -11.12 14.44
N THR A 146 9.68 -11.16 14.74
CA THR A 146 9.04 -12.24 15.51
C THR A 146 8.96 -13.56 14.74
N ASP A 147 9.11 -13.54 13.41
CA ASP A 147 9.12 -14.70 12.53
C ASP A 147 10.54 -15.11 12.08
N PHE A 148 11.60 -14.54 12.70
CA PHE A 148 12.99 -14.91 12.42
C PHE A 148 13.63 -15.71 13.56
N GLY A 149 14.73 -16.41 13.26
CA GLY A 149 15.50 -17.15 14.25
C GLY A 149 14.83 -18.45 14.68
N THR A 150 14.61 -18.62 15.97
CA THR A 150 14.01 -19.83 16.58
C THR A 150 12.52 -19.99 16.27
N SER A 151 11.84 -18.92 15.85
CA SER A 151 10.42 -18.87 15.48
C SER A 151 10.21 -18.73 13.97
N ARG A 152 11.14 -19.25 13.15
CA ARG A 152 11.05 -19.21 11.69
C ARG A 152 9.74 -19.82 11.16
N ASN A 153 9.02 -19.09 10.32
CA ASN A 153 7.74 -19.51 9.72
C ASN A 153 6.72 -19.94 10.79
N SER A 154 6.73 -19.29 11.96
CA SER A 154 5.80 -19.57 13.05
C SER A 154 4.43 -18.93 12.83
N TRP A 155 4.36 -17.97 11.91
CA TRP A 155 3.14 -17.24 11.63
C TRP A 155 2.08 -18.09 10.98
N ASN A 156 0.84 -17.88 11.43
CA ASN A 156 -0.34 -18.46 10.80
C ASN A 156 -0.74 -17.65 9.55
N ASN A 157 -1.68 -18.21 8.77
CA ASN A 157 -2.17 -17.55 7.56
C ASN A 157 -2.73 -16.14 7.81
N PHE A 158 -3.32 -15.88 8.97
CA PHE A 158 -3.88 -14.58 9.30
C PHE A 158 -2.79 -13.52 9.53
N GLU A 159 -1.75 -13.87 10.28
CA GLU A 159 -0.58 -13.00 10.51
C GLU A 159 0.16 -12.69 9.21
N SER A 160 0.37 -13.71 8.37
CA SER A 160 0.96 -13.54 7.04
C SER A 160 0.11 -12.63 6.16
N VAL A 161 -1.22 -12.76 6.15
CA VAL A 161 -2.10 -11.86 5.38
C VAL A 161 -1.99 -10.43 5.91
N LEU A 162 -2.05 -10.23 7.23
CA LEU A 162 -1.98 -8.89 7.81
C LEU A 162 -0.69 -8.15 7.42
N LEU A 163 0.47 -8.83 7.45
CA LEU A 163 1.71 -8.17 7.05
C LEU A 163 1.87 -8.08 5.52
N LEU A 164 1.74 -9.22 4.82
CA LEU A 164 2.15 -9.32 3.42
C LEU A 164 1.18 -8.63 2.45
N ASP A 165 -0.09 -8.51 2.84
CA ASP A 165 -1.12 -7.80 2.08
C ASP A 165 -1.31 -6.39 2.63
N PHE A 166 -1.85 -6.28 3.85
CA PHE A 166 -2.21 -4.99 4.44
C PHE A 166 -1.00 -4.14 4.87
N GLY A 167 0.15 -4.75 5.17
CA GLY A 167 1.35 -4.01 5.59
C GLY A 167 1.79 -2.97 4.56
N ARG A 168 1.72 -3.27 3.26
CA ARG A 168 2.04 -2.29 2.20
C ARG A 168 1.03 -1.15 2.13
N PHE A 169 -0.25 -1.49 2.25
CA PHE A 169 -1.34 -0.53 2.24
C PHE A 169 -1.22 0.45 3.41
N PHE A 170 -1.03 -0.06 4.63
CA PHE A 170 -0.87 0.77 5.83
C PHE A 170 0.46 1.52 5.85
N TRP A 171 1.53 0.96 5.29
CA TRP A 171 2.78 1.67 5.07
C TRP A 171 2.56 2.93 4.21
N ALA A 172 1.93 2.76 3.05
CA ALA A 172 1.61 3.89 2.17
C ALA A 172 0.65 4.89 2.83
N LEU A 173 -0.34 4.41 3.59
CA LEU A 173 -1.30 5.27 4.30
C LEU A 173 -0.61 6.11 5.38
N SER A 174 0.28 5.54 6.17
CA SER A 174 1.05 6.28 7.17
C SER A 174 1.92 7.37 6.53
N TRP A 175 2.57 7.07 5.40
CA TRP A 175 3.32 8.08 4.66
C TRP A 175 2.41 9.16 4.04
N ALA A 176 1.23 8.79 3.55
CA ALA A 176 0.25 9.76 3.07
C ALA A 176 -0.22 10.70 4.18
N VAL A 177 -0.46 10.20 5.39
CA VAL A 177 -0.78 11.03 6.56
C VAL A 177 0.36 11.99 6.88
N ILE A 178 1.60 11.50 7.02
CA ILE A 178 2.76 12.34 7.34
C ILE A 178 2.96 13.43 6.29
N THR A 179 2.90 13.07 5.00
CA THR A 179 3.07 14.04 3.91
C THR A 179 1.99 15.11 3.88
N LEU A 180 0.71 14.75 4.08
CA LEU A 180 -0.37 15.72 4.19
C LEU A 180 -0.22 16.63 5.42
N LEU A 181 0.22 16.08 6.55
CA LEU A 181 0.48 16.86 7.77
C LEU A 181 1.69 17.80 7.64
N CYS A 182 2.66 17.50 6.78
CA CYS A 182 3.80 18.37 6.50
C CYS A 182 3.48 19.45 5.44
N TYR A 183 2.49 19.21 4.58
CA TYR A 183 2.07 20.18 3.56
C TYR A 183 1.29 21.35 4.17
N TYR A 184 0.41 21.06 5.13
CA TYR A 184 -0.38 22.03 5.89
C TYR A 184 0.36 22.54 7.13
#